data_AF-A0A4S5CDJ4-F1
#
_entry.id   AF-A0A4S5CDJ4-F1
#
_cell.length_a   1.000
_cell.length_b   1.000
_cell.length_c   1.000
_cell.angle_alpha   90.00
_cell.angle_beta   90.00
_cell.angle_gamma   90.00
#
_symmetry.space_group_name_H-M   'P 1'
#
loop_
_entity.id
_entity.type
_entity.pdbx_description
1 polymer ?
#
loop_
_entity_poly.entity_id
_entity_poly.type
_entity_poly.pdbx_seq_one_letter_code
_entity_poly.pdbx_strand_id
1 'polypeptide(L)'
;MIALFVIVVMALLAAAMGRFLVDSGEKNTVEVRSVRALLAAQSGLEIALYQLFPNRPAVSSPNRCGLVLATQQFNDNIGLAGCQVVVSCREVPVTYNNQSNTGYRLESVGTCGSSDLSSANPDFVVSRTLMAEAYDGGTP
;
A
#
# COMPACT_ATOMS: atom_id res chain seq x y z
N MET A 1 -36.59 16.28 -41.50
CA MET A 1 -36.73 16.82 -40.12
C MET A 1 -36.62 15.72 -39.06
N ILE A 2 -37.51 14.73 -39.06
CA ILE A 2 -37.53 13.65 -38.04
C ILE A 2 -36.25 12.78 -38.07
N ALA A 3 -35.74 12.44 -39.26
CA ALA A 3 -34.53 11.62 -39.39
C ALA A 3 -33.29 12.26 -38.72
N LEU A 4 -33.13 13.58 -38.86
CA LEU A 4 -32.01 14.31 -38.23
C LEU A 4 -32.14 14.31 -36.71
N PHE A 5 -33.35 14.46 -36.18
CA PHE A 5 -33.59 14.40 -34.75
C PHE A 5 -33.22 13.04 -34.17
N VAL A 6 -33.62 11.94 -34.83
CA VAL A 6 -33.32 10.58 -34.38
C VAL A 6 -31.81 10.30 -34.39
N ILE A 7 -31.09 10.73 -35.43
CA ILE A 7 -29.63 10.53 -35.53
C ILE A 7 -28.91 11.25 -34.39
N VAL A 8 -29.28 12.50 -34.08
CA VAL A 8 -28.65 13.28 -33.01
C VAL A 8 -28.93 12.65 -31.64
N VAL A 9 -30.16 12.21 -31.38
CA VAL A 9 -30.51 11.55 -30.12
C VAL A 9 -29.73 10.24 -29.93
N MET A 10 -29.64 9.40 -30.98
CA MET A 10 -28.87 8.16 -30.90
C MET A 10 -27.37 8.41 -30.74
N ALA A 11 -26.82 9.44 -31.38
CA ALA A 11 -25.42 9.83 -31.21
C ALA A 11 -25.12 10.30 -29.77
N LEU A 12 -26.02 11.09 -29.17
CA LEU A 12 -25.89 11.53 -27.78
C LEU A 12 -25.97 10.35 -26.79
N LEU A 13 -26.89 9.41 -27.03
CA LEU A 13 -27.02 8.20 -26.20
C LEU A 13 -25.77 7.32 -26.31
N ALA A 14 -25.26 7.08 -27.51
CA ALA A 14 -24.03 6.30 -27.72
C ALA A 14 -22.82 6.95 -27.03
N ALA A 15 -22.69 8.28 -27.10
CA ALA A 15 -21.62 9.01 -26.40
C ALA A 15 -21.74 8.90 -24.87
N ALA A 16 -22.97 8.98 -24.34
CA ALA A 16 -23.22 8.83 -22.91
C ALA A 16 -22.87 7.41 -22.41
N MET A 17 -23.30 6.37 -23.13
CA MET A 17 -22.97 4.98 -22.80
C MET A 17 -21.47 4.69 -22.92
N GLY A 18 -20.80 5.28 -23.91
CA GLY A 18 -19.35 5.20 -24.06
C GLY A 18 -18.60 5.72 -22.83
N ARG A 19 -19.03 6.87 -22.27
CA ARG A 19 -18.46 7.39 -21.02
C ARG A 19 -18.69 6.47 -19.82
N PHE A 20 -19.87 5.88 -19.69
CA PHE A 20 -20.16 4.96 -18.58
C PHE A 20 -19.31 3.67 -18.63
N LEU A 21 -19.04 3.15 -19.83
CA LEU A 21 -18.18 1.97 -20.00
C LEU A 21 -16.73 2.28 -19.61
N VAL A 22 -16.21 3.45 -20.00
CA VAL A 22 -14.87 3.89 -19.61
C VAL A 22 -14.75 4.08 -18.10
N ASP A 23 -15.72 4.77 -17.48
CA ASP A 23 -15.77 4.98 -16.02
C ASP A 23 -15.87 3.65 -15.25
N SER A 24 -16.61 2.67 -15.77
CA SER A 24 -16.71 1.33 -15.18
C SER A 24 -15.40 0.53 -15.31
N GLY A 25 -14.69 0.66 -16.43
CA GLY A 25 -13.38 0.02 -16.64
C GLY A 25 -12.31 0.56 -15.69
N GLU A 26 -12.28 1.88 -15.52
CA GLU A 26 -11.31 2.57 -14.67
C GLU A 26 -11.48 2.16 -13.19
N LYS A 27 -12.72 2.08 -12.68
CA LYS A 27 -13.02 1.66 -11.31
C LYS A 27 -12.47 0.28 -10.95
N ASN A 28 -12.63 -0.71 -11.84
CA ASN A 28 -12.15 -2.07 -11.61
C ASN A 28 -10.61 -2.13 -11.52
N THR A 29 -9.92 -1.34 -12.34
CA THR A 29 -8.44 -1.31 -12.31
C THR A 29 -7.91 -0.66 -11.02
N VAL A 30 -8.62 0.34 -10.49
CA VAL A 30 -8.28 0.99 -9.22
C VAL A 30 -8.49 0.04 -8.04
N GLU A 31 -9.56 -0.75 -8.01
CA GLU A 31 -9.80 -1.73 -6.95
C GLU A 31 -8.71 -2.79 -6.89
N VAL A 32 -8.32 -3.36 -8.03
CA VAL A 32 -7.24 -4.37 -8.09
C VAL A 32 -5.92 -3.79 -7.60
N ARG A 33 -5.58 -2.56 -8.00
CA ARG A 33 -4.36 -1.87 -7.55
C ARG A 33 -4.39 -1.53 -6.08
N SER A 34 -5.56 -1.15 -5.56
CA SER A 34 -5.77 -0.93 -4.14
C SER A 34 -5.50 -2.20 -3.34
N VAL A 35 -5.96 -3.36 -3.81
CA VAL A 35 -5.67 -4.65 -3.15
C VAL A 35 -4.18 -4.96 -3.22
N ARG A 36 -3.52 -4.74 -4.36
CA ARG A 36 -2.06 -4.90 -4.46
C ARG A 36 -1.29 -3.97 -3.52
N ALA A 37 -1.71 -2.71 -3.39
CA ALA A 37 -1.10 -1.75 -2.48
C ALA A 37 -1.28 -2.18 -1.02
N LEU A 38 -2.45 -2.72 -0.68
CA LEU A 38 -2.72 -3.28 0.65
C LEU A 38 -1.83 -4.50 0.94
N LEU A 39 -1.73 -5.43 0.00
CA LEU A 39 -0.87 -6.61 0.12
C LEU A 39 0.61 -6.21 0.20
N ALA A 40 1.06 -5.22 -0.58
CA ALA A 40 2.41 -4.67 -0.51
C ALA A 40 2.72 -4.10 0.89
N ALA A 41 1.78 -3.31 1.45
CA ALA A 41 1.90 -2.77 2.78
C ALA A 41 1.98 -3.89 3.83
N GLN A 42 1.14 -4.92 3.70
CA GLN A 42 1.13 -6.06 4.62
C GLN A 42 2.45 -6.85 4.55
N SER A 43 2.93 -7.16 3.35
CA SER A 43 4.21 -7.86 3.18
C SER A 43 5.39 -7.06 3.73
N GLY A 44 5.43 -5.74 3.51
CA GLY A 44 6.48 -4.89 4.10
C GLY A 44 6.45 -4.90 5.63
N LEU A 45 5.25 -4.92 6.22
CA LEU A 45 5.07 -4.99 7.66
C LEU A 45 5.53 -6.34 8.23
N GLU A 46 5.20 -7.45 7.56
CA GLU A 46 5.64 -8.79 7.94
C GLU A 46 7.17 -8.93 7.89
N ILE A 47 7.81 -8.38 6.84
CA ILE A 47 9.27 -8.32 6.72
C ILE A 47 9.88 -7.52 7.88
N ALA A 48 9.33 -6.36 8.19
CA ALA A 48 9.82 -5.51 9.27
C ALA A 48 9.67 -6.17 10.66
N LEU A 49 8.54 -6.85 10.90
CA LEU A 49 8.32 -7.64 12.12
C LEU A 49 9.29 -8.82 12.22
N TYR A 50 9.58 -9.50 11.10
CA TYR A 50 10.57 -10.57 11.05
C TYR A 50 11.99 -10.07 11.36
N GLN A 51 12.33 -8.86 10.92
CA GLN A 51 13.61 -8.22 11.26
C GLN A 51 13.69 -7.85 12.76
N LEU A 52 12.55 -7.51 13.38
CA LEU A 52 12.49 -7.05 14.77
C LEU A 52 12.46 -8.16 15.83
N PHE A 53 11.75 -9.27 15.61
CA PHE A 53 11.47 -10.27 16.66
C PHE A 53 12.25 -11.60 16.53
N PRO A 54 12.26 -12.28 15.37
CA PRO A 54 13.04 -13.52 15.19
C PRO A 54 14.47 -13.33 14.69
N ASN A 55 14.75 -12.35 13.81
CA ASN A 55 16.10 -12.15 13.22
C ASN A 55 16.93 -11.06 13.93
N ARG A 56 16.55 -10.71 15.17
CA ARG A 56 17.26 -9.69 15.93
C ARG A 56 18.63 -10.22 16.40
N PRO A 57 19.72 -9.43 16.28
CA PRO A 57 20.99 -9.82 16.87
C PRO A 57 20.82 -9.99 18.39
N ALA A 58 21.49 -10.99 18.96
CA ALA A 58 21.46 -11.26 20.41
C ALA A 58 22.04 -10.10 21.25
N VAL A 59 22.81 -9.22 20.61
CA VAL A 59 23.39 -8.02 21.23
C VAL A 59 22.38 -6.88 21.17
N SER A 60 22.07 -6.28 22.32
CA SER A 60 21.15 -5.15 22.42
C SER A 60 21.68 -3.93 21.68
N SER A 61 21.13 -3.64 20.50
CA SER A 61 21.30 -2.34 19.84
C SER A 61 20.43 -1.29 20.54
N PRO A 62 20.93 -0.07 20.79
CA PRO A 62 20.14 1.02 21.39
C PRO A 62 19.07 1.59 20.44
N ASN A 63 19.10 1.24 19.15
CA ASN A 63 18.07 1.62 18.18
C ASN A 63 17.61 0.36 17.43
N ARG A 64 16.51 -0.24 17.88
CA ARG A 64 16.00 -1.47 17.24
C ARG A 64 15.28 -1.15 15.94
N CYS A 65 14.69 0.03 15.83
CA CYS A 65 14.06 0.49 14.59
C CYS A 65 15.06 0.67 13.44
N GLY A 66 16.35 0.84 13.72
CA GLY A 66 17.40 0.88 12.70
C GLY A 66 17.64 -0.44 11.96
N LEU A 67 17.10 -1.56 12.46
CA LEU A 67 17.17 -2.87 11.80
C LEU A 67 16.13 -3.00 10.68
N VAL A 68 15.09 -2.17 10.70
CA VAL A 68 13.98 -2.24 9.74
C VAL A 68 14.41 -1.58 8.44
N LEU A 69 14.25 -2.30 7.33
CA LEU A 69 14.50 -1.72 6.01
C LEU A 69 13.40 -0.72 5.66
N ALA A 70 13.77 0.56 5.51
CA ALA A 70 12.80 1.64 5.36
C ALA A 70 12.05 1.63 4.03
N THR A 71 12.63 1.07 2.97
CA THR A 71 12.01 1.03 1.64
C THR A 71 12.36 -0.27 0.94
N GLN A 72 11.36 -0.91 0.35
CA GLN A 72 11.51 -2.14 -0.40
C GLN A 72 10.73 -2.04 -1.71
N GLN A 73 11.36 -2.47 -2.80
CA GLN A 73 10.72 -2.61 -4.10
C GLN A 73 10.43 -4.08 -4.38
N PHE A 74 9.31 -4.35 -5.05
CA PHE A 74 8.87 -5.71 -5.39
C PHE A 74 9.03 -6.03 -6.89
N ASN A 75 10.03 -5.44 -7.55
CA ASN A 75 10.21 -5.54 -9.01
C ASN A 75 10.34 -6.99 -9.50
N ASP A 76 10.91 -7.89 -8.67
CA ASP A 76 11.11 -9.30 -9.00
C ASP A 76 9.86 -10.18 -8.71
N ASN A 77 8.86 -9.63 -8.00
CA ASN A 77 7.63 -10.35 -7.66
C ASN A 77 6.51 -9.99 -8.64
N ILE A 78 6.15 -10.92 -9.53
CA ILE A 78 5.11 -10.71 -10.56
C ILE A 78 3.78 -10.24 -9.94
N GLY A 79 3.43 -10.71 -8.74
CA GLY A 79 2.19 -10.33 -8.05
C GLY A 79 2.17 -8.87 -7.53
N LEU A 80 3.34 -8.27 -7.32
CA LEU A 80 3.54 -6.93 -6.76
C LEU A 80 4.36 -6.03 -7.71
N ALA A 81 4.48 -6.43 -8.98
CA ALA A 81 5.21 -5.65 -9.97
C ALA A 81 4.62 -4.25 -10.10
N GLY A 82 5.48 -3.23 -10.07
CA GLY A 82 5.07 -1.82 -10.04
C GLY A 82 4.54 -1.34 -8.69
N CYS A 83 4.79 -2.09 -7.61
CA CYS A 83 4.54 -1.67 -6.24
C CYS A 83 5.84 -1.49 -5.45
N GLN A 84 5.84 -0.49 -4.58
CA GLN A 84 6.89 -0.27 -3.59
C GLN A 84 6.26 -0.11 -2.21
N VAL A 85 6.98 -0.50 -1.17
CA VAL A 85 6.56 -0.30 0.23
C VAL A 85 7.60 0.51 0.97
N VAL A 86 7.11 1.42 1.81
CA VAL A 86 7.93 2.21 2.73
C VAL A 86 7.47 1.88 4.14
N VAL A 87 8.39 1.41 4.98
CA VAL A 87 8.11 1.07 6.38
C VAL A 87 8.84 2.07 7.28
N SER A 88 8.11 2.67 8.21
CA SER A 88 8.68 3.48 9.29
C SER A 88 8.51 2.76 10.62
N CYS A 89 9.55 2.80 11.45
CA CYS A 89 9.54 2.22 12.79
C CYS A 89 9.82 3.32 13.81
N ARG A 90 9.04 3.34 14.89
CA ARG A 90 9.23 4.23 16.03
C ARG A 90 9.12 3.45 17.33
N GLU A 91 10.08 3.65 18.22
CA GLU A 91 9.99 3.14 19.58
C GLU A 91 8.98 3.97 20.38
N VAL A 92 8.11 3.29 21.10
CA VAL A 92 7.07 3.90 21.94
C VAL A 92 7.20 3.34 23.36
N PRO A 93 7.29 4.19 24.40
CA PRO A 93 7.30 3.70 25.78
C PRO A 93 5.92 3.15 26.11
N VAL A 94 5.88 1.94 26.66
CA VAL A 94 4.63 1.22 26.94
C VAL A 94 4.68 0.66 28.35
N THR A 95 3.62 0.88 29.13
CA THR A 95 3.53 0.39 30.49
C THR A 95 2.63 -0.84 30.52
N TYR A 96 3.19 -1.98 30.90
CA TYR A 96 2.44 -3.22 31.11
C TYR A 96 2.74 -3.75 32.50
N ASN A 97 1.70 -4.04 33.29
CA ASN A 97 1.84 -4.56 34.66
C ASN A 97 2.74 -3.69 35.57
N ASN A 98 2.59 -2.36 35.52
CA ASN A 98 3.43 -1.37 36.23
C ASN A 98 4.94 -1.43 35.90
N GLN A 99 5.33 -2.12 34.83
CA GLN A 99 6.71 -2.14 34.31
C GLN A 99 6.78 -1.36 32.99
N SER A 100 7.83 -0.55 32.84
CA SER A 100 8.12 0.17 31.59
C SER A 100 8.80 -0.79 30.62
N ASN A 101 8.12 -1.12 29.53
CA ASN A 101 8.66 -1.89 28.42
C ASN A 101 8.83 -0.99 27.20
N THR A 102 9.61 -1.45 26.23
CA THR A 102 9.76 -0.79 24.93
C THR A 102 8.79 -1.43 23.94
N GLY A 103 7.86 -0.62 23.44
CA GLY A 103 7.00 -0.97 22.32
C GLY A 103 7.60 -0.43 21.02
N TYR A 104 7.18 -1.04 19.92
CA TYR A 104 7.57 -0.65 18.57
C TYR A 104 6.30 -0.44 17.76
N ARG A 105 6.14 0.78 17.24
CA ARG A 105 5.09 1.11 16.29
C ARG A 105 5.67 1.14 14.89
N LEU A 106 5.11 0.30 14.05
CA LEU A 106 5.46 0.15 12.65
C LEU A 106 4.33 0.72 11.80
N GLU A 107 4.68 1.55 10.84
CA GLU A 107 3.77 2.04 9.81
C GLU A 107 4.32 1.62 8.46
N SER A 108 3.52 0.88 7.69
CA SER A 108 3.87 0.37 6.37
C SER A 108 2.94 0.98 5.33
N VAL A 109 3.52 1.64 4.33
CA VAL A 109 2.81 2.31 3.24
C VAL A 109 3.15 1.61 1.94
N GLY A 110 2.20 0.85 1.39
CA GLY A 110 2.29 0.23 0.08
C GLY A 110 1.75 1.18 -0.99
N THR A 111 2.51 1.40 -2.05
CA THR A 111 2.15 2.24 -3.18
C THR A 111 2.29 1.46 -4.48
N CYS A 112 1.27 1.50 -5.34
CA CYS A 112 1.25 0.79 -6.61
C CYS A 112 0.78 1.71 -7.73
N GLY A 113 1.39 1.57 -8.90
CA GLY A 113 1.11 2.37 -10.09
C GLY A 113 2.25 3.34 -10.40
N SER A 114 2.17 4.02 -11.56
CA SER A 114 3.14 5.02 -11.98
C SER A 114 2.55 6.43 -11.91
N SER A 115 3.35 7.44 -11.53
CA SER A 115 2.94 8.84 -11.59
C SER A 115 3.32 9.50 -12.92
N ASP A 116 3.64 8.71 -13.94
CA ASP A 116 4.03 9.24 -15.24
C ASP A 116 2.81 9.67 -16.04
N LEU A 117 2.46 10.94 -15.87
CA LEU A 117 1.37 11.59 -16.59
C LEU A 117 1.70 11.86 -18.07
N SER A 118 2.95 11.65 -18.49
CA SER A 118 3.40 11.86 -19.87
C SER A 118 3.31 10.60 -20.73
N SER A 119 3.07 9.45 -20.10
CA SER A 119 2.82 8.18 -20.79
C SER A 119 1.50 8.22 -21.57
N ALA A 120 1.47 7.51 -22.72
CA ALA A 120 0.28 7.44 -23.58
C ALA A 120 -0.97 6.86 -22.89
N ASN A 121 -0.79 6.23 -21.74
CA ASN A 121 -1.84 5.74 -20.86
C ASN A 121 -1.47 6.13 -19.42
N PRO A 122 -1.80 7.36 -18.95
CA PRO A 122 -1.39 7.85 -17.64
C PRO A 122 -1.95 6.94 -16.55
N ASP A 123 -1.08 6.55 -15.62
CA ASP A 123 -1.43 5.59 -14.59
C ASP A 123 -1.86 6.29 -13.29
N PHE A 124 -2.85 5.73 -12.59
CA PHE A 124 -3.23 6.24 -11.27
C PHE A 124 -2.43 5.53 -10.18
N VAL A 125 -1.73 6.31 -9.34
CA VAL A 125 -1.02 5.80 -8.17
C VAL A 125 -1.99 5.63 -7.01
N VAL A 126 -2.05 4.41 -6.46
CA VAL A 126 -2.84 4.08 -5.27
C VAL A 126 -1.91 3.79 -4.10
N SER A 127 -2.22 4.33 -2.92
CA SER A 127 -1.49 4.08 -1.68
C SER A 127 -2.41 3.49 -0.61
N ARG A 128 -1.90 2.51 0.16
CA ARG A 128 -2.54 1.97 1.36
C ARG A 128 -1.56 1.94 2.52
N THR A 129 -2.03 2.34 3.69
CA THR A 129 -1.23 2.40 4.92
C THR A 129 -1.76 1.40 5.94
N LEU A 130 -0.85 0.66 6.56
CA LEU A 130 -1.11 -0.23 7.69
C LEU A 130 -0.24 0.19 8.87
N MET A 131 -0.77 0.06 10.07
CA MET A 131 -0.02 0.25 11.29
C MET A 131 -0.12 -1.01 12.15
N ALA A 132 1.00 -1.40 12.76
CA ALA A 132 1.01 -2.41 13.81
C ALA A 132 1.89 -1.95 14.97
N GLU A 133 1.52 -2.41 16.15
CA GLU A 133 2.29 -2.22 17.36
C GLU A 133 2.71 -3.58 17.90
N ALA A 134 3.97 -3.68 18.26
CA ALA A 134 4.55 -4.87 18.82
C ALA A 134 5.31 -4.53 20.08
N TYR A 135 5.27 -5.42 21.06
CA TYR A 135 5.76 -5.19 22.41
C TYR A 135 6.84 -6.23 22.70
N ASP A 136 8.02 -5.80 23.16
CA ASP A 136 9.02 -6.74 23.69
C ASP A 136 8.43 -7.28 25.00
N GLY A 137 7.72 -8.40 24.91
CA GLY A 137 7.11 -9.03 26.07
C GLY A 137 8.21 -9.34 27.08
N GLY A 138 8.05 -8.85 28.31
CA GLY A 138 8.72 -9.49 29.44
C GLY A 138 8.37 -10.98 29.37
N THR A 139 9.38 -11.84 29.53
CA THR A 139 9.20 -13.29 29.60
C THR A 139 7.98 -13.62 30.47
N PRO A 140 7.07 -14.51 30.04
CA PRO A 140 5.99 -14.98 30.90
C PRO A 140 6.54 -15.59 32.19
#